data_AF-A0A506QFA6-F1
#
_entry.id   AF-A0A506QFA6-F1
#
_cell.length_a   1.000
_cell.length_b   1.000
_cell.length_c   1.000
_cell.angle_alpha   90.00
_cell.angle_beta   90.00
_cell.angle_gamma   90.00
#
_symmetry.space_group_name_H-M   'P 1'
#
loop_
_entity.id
_entity.type
_entity.pdbx_description
1 polymer ?
#
loop_
_entity_poly.entity_id
_entity_poly.type
_entity_poly.pdbx_seq_one_letter_code
_entity_poly.pdbx_strand_id
1 'polypeptide(L)'
;MSTRREIKDGALFDVLDRGLVYTEVLGWIDMGHARGNDVAALRRQFAEGERSGQPSYSVMYRQDMGILRFKSRFGVGKFSHWEIKRGRSSDEINRIMLAMMMNTAFRFEGLQSLRSFSWYTDSGFSGEDLVSDLFGFYRAIIPGRYGYQLRPVSYDSAIRRWDYYGAIGSHKNRGFRPILFPDPDDPCVRHQPYRATLPHFMTWLRPWNDFASGTVKVVTNDGTSLSFMGKKQ
;
A
#
# COMPACT_ATOMS: atom_id res chain seq x y z
N MET A 1 -13.98 4.54 3.90
CA MET A 1 -14.14 3.09 4.06
C MET A 1 -14.87 2.60 2.83
N SER A 2 -14.34 1.56 2.19
CA SER A 2 -14.94 0.95 1.02
C SER A 2 -16.38 0.52 1.29
N THR A 3 -17.18 0.56 0.25
CA THR A 3 -18.62 0.32 0.28
C THR A 3 -19.00 -0.71 -0.78
N ARG A 4 -20.12 -1.38 -0.57
CA ARG A 4 -20.67 -2.35 -1.52
C ARG A 4 -20.83 -1.80 -2.94
N ARG A 5 -21.11 -0.49 -3.08
CA ARG A 5 -21.32 0.18 -4.38
C ARG A 5 -20.03 0.35 -5.19
N GLU A 6 -18.88 0.27 -4.52
CA GLU A 6 -17.57 0.39 -5.16
C GLU A 6 -17.09 -0.94 -5.75
N ILE A 7 -17.74 -2.06 -5.40
CA ILE A 7 -17.42 -3.39 -5.93
C ILE A 7 -17.51 -3.37 -7.46
N LYS A 8 -16.48 -3.90 -8.12
CA LYS A 8 -16.38 -4.05 -9.57
C LYS A 8 -16.20 -5.51 -9.95
N ASP A 9 -16.53 -5.80 -11.20
CA ASP A 9 -16.29 -7.13 -11.77
C ASP A 9 -14.78 -7.36 -11.97
N GLY A 10 -14.31 -8.54 -11.57
CA GLY A 10 -12.92 -8.94 -11.72
C GLY A 10 -12.44 -9.04 -13.17
N ALA A 11 -13.33 -9.19 -14.15
CA ALA A 11 -12.97 -9.14 -15.56
C ALA A 11 -12.34 -7.79 -15.98
N LEU A 12 -12.60 -6.72 -15.22
CA LEU A 12 -12.04 -5.39 -15.46
C LEU A 12 -10.75 -5.12 -14.66
N PHE A 13 -10.27 -6.08 -13.88
CA PHE A 13 -9.21 -5.88 -12.89
C PHE A 13 -7.97 -5.13 -13.42
N ASP A 14 -7.43 -5.55 -14.56
CA ASP A 14 -6.18 -4.98 -15.09
C ASP A 14 -6.34 -3.54 -15.61
N VAL A 15 -7.57 -3.08 -15.88
CA VAL A 15 -7.87 -1.76 -16.46
C VAL A 15 -8.50 -0.79 -15.46
N LEU A 16 -8.92 -1.27 -14.29
CA LEU A 16 -9.54 -0.45 -13.27
C LEU A 16 -8.52 0.48 -12.61
N ASP A 17 -8.90 1.74 -12.50
CA ASP A 17 -8.21 2.75 -11.72
C ASP A 17 -8.87 2.93 -10.34
N ARG A 18 -10.13 2.54 -10.13
CA ARG A 18 -10.86 2.77 -8.87
C ARG A 18 -11.87 1.67 -8.61
N GLY A 19 -12.34 1.64 -7.36
CA GLY A 19 -13.32 0.67 -6.90
C GLY A 19 -12.66 -0.49 -6.17
N LEU A 20 -13.49 -1.43 -5.76
CA LEU A 20 -13.10 -2.55 -4.92
C LEU A 20 -13.23 -3.84 -5.74
N VAL A 21 -12.18 -4.66 -5.78
CA VAL A 21 -12.20 -5.96 -6.45
C VAL A 21 -11.80 -7.04 -5.46
N TYR A 22 -12.47 -8.19 -5.51
CA TYR A 22 -12.06 -9.36 -4.75
C TYR A 22 -11.19 -10.28 -5.63
N THR A 23 -10.12 -10.79 -5.04
CA THR A 23 -9.17 -11.71 -5.68
C THR A 23 -8.94 -12.93 -4.81
N GLU A 24 -8.73 -14.11 -5.41
CA GLU A 24 -8.50 -15.33 -4.64
C GLU A 24 -7.12 -15.37 -3.96
N VAL A 25 -6.20 -14.47 -4.34
CA VAL A 25 -4.82 -14.45 -3.81
C VAL A 25 -4.59 -13.35 -2.79
N LEU A 26 -5.16 -12.15 -2.98
CA LEU A 26 -4.96 -11.02 -2.06
C LEU A 26 -6.22 -10.63 -1.30
N GLY A 27 -7.37 -11.24 -1.59
CA GLY A 27 -8.66 -10.85 -1.02
C GLY A 27 -9.15 -9.55 -1.65
N TRP A 28 -9.73 -8.68 -0.83
CA TRP A 28 -10.19 -7.37 -1.27
C TRP A 28 -9.03 -6.43 -1.61
N ILE A 29 -9.12 -5.77 -2.75
CA ILE A 29 -8.15 -4.77 -3.24
C ILE A 29 -8.91 -3.48 -3.57
N ASP A 30 -8.50 -2.38 -2.96
CA ASP A 30 -8.88 -1.04 -3.37
C ASP A 30 -8.00 -0.61 -4.55
N MET A 31 -8.61 -0.49 -5.72
CA MET A 31 -7.91 -0.16 -6.97
C MET A 31 -7.40 1.28 -7.00
N GLY A 32 -7.96 2.18 -6.19
CA GLY A 32 -7.47 3.54 -5.99
C GLY A 32 -6.13 3.55 -5.25
N HIS A 33 -6.01 2.76 -4.19
CA HIS A 33 -4.74 2.52 -3.48
C HIS A 33 -3.74 1.77 -4.38
N ALA A 34 -4.19 0.75 -5.10
CA ALA A 34 -3.35 -0.08 -5.97
C ALA A 34 -2.89 0.60 -7.28
N ARG A 35 -3.06 1.92 -7.44
CA ARG A 35 -2.54 2.68 -8.61
C ARG A 35 -1.03 2.84 -8.60
N GLY A 36 -0.43 2.99 -7.41
CA GLY A 36 1.01 3.25 -7.25
C GLY A 36 1.48 4.64 -7.72
N ASN A 37 0.58 5.63 -7.76
CA ASN A 37 0.91 6.99 -8.20
C ASN A 37 1.92 7.69 -7.27
N ASP A 38 1.76 7.46 -5.97
CA ASP A 38 2.66 7.88 -4.90
C ASP A 38 4.07 7.28 -5.08
N VAL A 39 4.14 5.99 -5.44
CA VAL A 39 5.40 5.27 -5.71
C VAL A 39 6.04 5.78 -6.99
N ALA A 40 5.26 6.05 -8.04
CA ALA A 40 5.75 6.67 -9.26
C ALA A 40 6.28 8.09 -9.01
N ALA A 41 5.63 8.86 -8.15
CA ALA A 41 6.10 10.19 -7.74
C ALA A 41 7.40 10.11 -6.94
N LEU A 42 7.51 9.14 -6.02
CA LEU A 42 8.74 8.90 -5.27
C LEU A 42 9.89 8.51 -6.21
N ARG A 43 9.66 7.62 -7.16
CA ARG A 43 10.66 7.21 -8.15
C ARG A 43 11.21 8.38 -8.97
N ARG A 44 10.37 9.37 -9.29
CA ARG A 44 10.82 10.61 -9.98
C ARG A 44 11.77 11.42 -9.10
N GLN A 45 11.49 11.57 -7.81
CA GLN A 45 12.38 12.26 -6.87
C GLN A 45 13.76 11.58 -6.79
N PHE A 46 13.80 10.25 -6.77
CA PHE A 46 15.06 9.50 -6.84
C PHE A 46 15.81 9.77 -8.15
N ALA A 47 15.12 9.73 -9.29
CA ALA A 47 15.74 9.99 -10.59
C ALA A 47 16.29 11.42 -10.71
N GLU A 48 15.59 12.42 -10.16
CA GLU A 48 16.05 13.81 -10.09
C GLU A 48 17.24 13.96 -9.14
N GLY A 49 17.17 13.33 -7.97
CA GLY A 49 18.24 13.32 -6.97
C GLY A 49 19.54 12.72 -7.48
N GLU A 50 19.47 11.56 -8.14
CA GLU A 50 20.64 10.92 -8.76
C GLU A 50 21.27 11.79 -9.87
N ARG A 51 20.47 12.62 -10.55
CA ARG A 51 20.93 13.55 -11.60
C ARG A 51 21.42 14.90 -11.08
N SER A 52 21.18 15.21 -9.80
CA SER A 52 21.46 16.54 -9.22
C SER A 52 22.96 16.90 -9.13
N GLY A 53 23.85 15.92 -9.22
CA GLY A 53 25.30 16.08 -9.01
C GLY A 53 25.73 16.24 -7.54
N GLN A 54 24.78 16.37 -6.62
CA GLN A 54 25.05 16.52 -5.18
C GLN A 54 25.52 15.19 -4.55
N PRO A 55 26.32 15.21 -3.48
CA PRO A 55 26.76 13.98 -2.79
C PRO A 55 25.59 13.21 -2.14
N SER A 56 24.56 13.93 -1.72
CA SER A 56 23.29 13.40 -1.21
C SER A 56 22.11 14.21 -1.75
N TYR A 57 20.92 13.63 -1.70
CA TYR A 57 19.68 14.30 -2.08
C TYR A 57 18.52 13.90 -1.17
N SER A 58 17.53 14.77 -1.12
CA SER A 58 16.34 14.62 -0.29
C SER A 58 15.20 13.98 -1.07
N VAL A 59 14.53 12.99 -0.48
CA VAL A 59 13.30 12.39 -1.00
C VAL A 59 12.23 12.38 0.07
N MET A 60 10.99 12.63 -0.34
CA MET A 60 9.84 12.61 0.54
C MET A 60 8.78 11.66 -0.02
N TYR A 61 8.39 10.68 0.77
CA TYR A 61 7.22 9.85 0.50
C TYR A 61 6.04 10.41 1.29
N ARG A 62 4.90 10.59 0.62
CA ARG A 62 3.66 11.09 1.21
C ARG A 62 2.54 10.10 0.91
N GLN A 63 1.89 9.62 1.95
CA GLN A 63 0.59 9.00 1.84
C GLN A 63 -0.48 10.01 2.23
N ASP A 64 -1.27 10.39 1.24
CA ASP A 64 -2.53 11.07 1.50
C ASP A 64 -3.48 10.01 2.08
N MET A 65 -3.55 9.95 3.41
CA MET A 65 -4.48 9.08 4.10
C MET A 65 -5.89 9.52 3.72
N GLY A 66 -6.56 8.70 2.91
CA GLY A 66 -7.97 8.80 2.57
C GLY A 66 -8.87 8.60 3.78
N ILE A 67 -8.80 9.50 4.76
CA ILE A 67 -9.91 9.74 5.67
C ILE A 67 -10.94 10.53 4.87
N LEU A 68 -11.68 9.80 4.03
CA LEU A 68 -13.05 10.14 3.70
C LEU A 68 -13.87 9.99 5.01
N ARG A 69 -13.68 10.90 5.96
CA ARG A 69 -14.54 11.03 7.15
C ARG A 69 -15.07 12.44 7.21
N PHE A 70 -16.38 12.52 7.00
CA PHE A 70 -17.29 13.56 7.47
C PHE A 70 -16.94 14.99 7.09
N LYS A 71 -17.64 15.53 6.07
CA LYS A 71 -18.10 16.93 5.92
C LYS A 71 -17.17 18.08 6.37
N SER A 72 -15.87 17.86 6.51
CA SER A 72 -14.91 18.81 7.07
C SER A 72 -13.66 18.80 6.20
N ARG A 73 -13.22 19.99 5.84
CA ARG A 73 -12.23 20.30 4.80
C ARG A 73 -10.78 20.10 5.27
N PHE A 74 -10.51 19.04 6.03
CA PHE A 74 -9.20 18.82 6.67
C PHE A 74 -8.59 17.50 6.22
N GLY A 75 -7.60 17.56 5.32
CA GLY A 75 -6.76 16.42 4.97
C GLY A 75 -5.50 16.40 5.84
N VAL A 76 -5.30 15.32 6.60
CA VAL A 76 -4.07 15.07 7.36
C VAL A 76 -3.24 14.06 6.56
N GLY A 77 -2.21 14.52 5.86
CA GLY A 77 -1.27 13.67 5.14
C GLY A 77 -0.12 13.22 6.06
N LYS A 78 0.31 11.97 5.95
CA LYS A 78 1.54 11.48 6.59
C LYS A 78 2.67 11.45 5.59
N PHE A 79 3.86 11.84 6.03
CA PHE A 79 5.03 11.81 5.18
C PHE A 79 6.28 11.35 5.92
N SER A 80 7.18 10.71 5.17
CA SER A 80 8.55 10.43 5.57
C SER A 80 9.50 11.19 4.67
N HIS A 81 10.53 11.80 5.24
CA HIS A 81 11.54 12.59 4.55
C HIS A 81 12.92 12.02 4.86
N TRP A 82 13.59 11.50 3.84
CA TRP A 82 14.88 10.84 3.95
C TRP A 82 15.92 11.57 3.10
N GLU A 83 17.17 11.49 3.53
CA GLU A 83 18.35 11.92 2.79
C GLU A 83 19.10 10.68 2.31
N ILE A 84 19.38 10.64 1.01
CA ILE A 84 19.93 9.48 0.31
C ILE A 84 21.30 9.85 -0.25
N LYS A 85 22.31 9.03 0.01
CA LYS A 85 23.62 9.16 -0.62
C LYS A 85 23.51 8.82 -2.11
N ARG A 86 24.05 9.68 -2.97
CA ARG A 86 24.03 9.49 -4.44
C ARG A 86 24.81 8.25 -4.87
N GLY A 87 24.47 7.72 -6.04
CA GLY A 87 25.11 6.56 -6.65
C GLY A 87 24.47 5.27 -6.14
N ARG A 88 23.13 5.23 -6.08
CA ARG A 88 22.36 4.03 -5.74
C ARG A 88 21.95 3.30 -7.01
N SER A 89 22.04 1.98 -6.97
CA SER A 89 21.49 1.13 -8.02
C SER A 89 19.96 1.15 -8.01
N SER A 90 19.33 0.75 -9.12
CA SER A 90 17.87 0.66 -9.18
C SER A 90 17.28 -0.33 -8.17
N ASP A 91 18.00 -1.40 -7.84
CA ASP A 91 17.59 -2.33 -6.78
C ASP A 91 17.57 -1.64 -5.42
N GLU A 92 18.67 -0.98 -5.04
CA GLU A 92 18.75 -0.26 -3.76
C GLU A 92 17.67 0.83 -3.66
N ILE A 93 17.45 1.60 -4.72
CA ILE A 93 16.37 2.60 -4.79
C ILE A 93 15.01 1.95 -4.54
N ASN A 94 14.70 0.84 -5.22
CA ASN A 94 13.43 0.14 -5.02
C ASN A 94 13.28 -0.35 -3.57
N ARG A 95 14.35 -0.90 -2.96
CA ARG A 95 14.36 -1.35 -1.57
C ARG A 95 14.16 -0.19 -0.59
N ILE A 96 14.77 0.97 -0.84
CA ILE A 96 14.59 2.20 -0.05
C ILE A 96 13.16 2.70 -0.17
N MET A 97 12.62 2.78 -1.39
CA MET A 97 11.24 3.18 -1.63
C MET A 97 10.24 2.26 -0.90
N LEU A 98 10.46 0.94 -0.93
CA LEU A 98 9.64 -0.02 -0.20
C LEU A 98 9.72 0.22 1.31
N ALA A 99 10.92 0.49 1.83
CA ALA A 99 11.10 0.82 3.25
C ALA A 99 10.43 2.15 3.62
N MET A 100 10.44 3.18 2.77
CA MET A 100 9.75 4.44 3.00
C MET A 100 8.22 4.25 3.07
N MET A 101 7.66 3.51 2.10
CA MET A 101 6.23 3.16 2.08
C MET A 101 5.83 2.41 3.36
N MET A 102 6.57 1.35 3.69
CA MET A 102 6.30 0.56 4.88
C MET A 102 6.43 1.40 6.15
N ASN A 103 7.51 2.17 6.31
CA ASN A 103 7.71 3.01 7.49
C ASN A 103 6.66 4.12 7.63
N THR A 104 6.12 4.65 6.53
CA THR A 104 5.06 5.68 6.59
C THR A 104 3.71 5.06 6.93
N ALA A 105 3.45 3.84 6.47
CA ALA A 105 2.29 3.04 6.87
C ALA A 105 2.36 2.59 8.35
N PHE A 106 3.56 2.52 8.92
CA PHE A 106 3.82 2.25 10.33
C PHE A 106 3.92 3.54 11.15
N ARG A 107 3.39 3.54 12.37
CA ARG A 107 3.69 4.59 13.36
C ARG A 107 4.88 4.11 14.18
N PHE A 108 6.12 4.40 13.77
CA PHE A 108 7.27 4.03 14.58
C PHE A 108 7.61 5.11 15.62
N GLU A 109 7.28 4.86 16.88
CA GLU A 109 7.87 5.60 18.03
C GLU A 109 9.24 5.03 18.45
N GLY A 110 9.73 3.96 17.81
CA GLY A 110 10.89 3.21 18.30
C GLY A 110 11.82 2.65 17.23
N LEU A 111 12.47 3.51 16.44
CA LEU A 111 13.58 3.11 15.55
C LEU A 111 14.87 2.72 16.31
N GLN A 112 14.83 2.57 17.64
CA GLN A 112 15.97 2.11 18.46
C GLN A 112 16.08 0.58 18.58
N SER A 113 15.19 -0.22 17.97
CA SER A 113 15.23 -1.70 18.04
C SER A 113 15.61 -2.39 16.71
N LEU A 114 16.28 -1.67 15.80
CA LEU A 114 16.57 -2.07 14.42
C LEU A 114 17.43 -3.35 14.29
N ARG A 115 16.75 -4.49 14.11
CA ARG A 115 17.27 -5.64 13.32
C ARG A 115 16.19 -6.41 12.54
N SER A 116 14.90 -6.10 12.72
CA SER A 116 13.81 -6.90 12.14
C SER A 116 12.71 -5.99 11.57
N PHE A 117 12.67 -5.81 10.25
CA PHE A 117 11.47 -5.29 9.58
C PHE A 117 10.32 -6.25 9.85
N SER A 118 9.31 -5.78 10.59
CA SER A 118 8.11 -6.52 10.91
C SER A 118 7.04 -6.24 9.84
N TRP A 119 6.44 -7.27 9.26
CA TRP A 119 5.34 -7.14 8.27
C TRP A 119 3.99 -6.68 8.90
N TYR A 120 4.02 -6.19 10.14
CA TYR A 120 2.85 -5.89 10.99
C TYR A 120 2.80 -4.40 11.37
N THR A 121 1.61 -3.79 11.33
CA THR A 121 1.32 -2.36 11.64
C THR A 121 0.50 -2.21 12.92
N ASP A 122 0.45 -0.99 13.49
CA ASP A 122 -0.40 -0.62 14.63
C ASP A 122 -1.40 0.51 14.30
N SER A 123 -2.01 0.46 13.12
CA SER A 123 -3.00 1.45 12.70
C SER A 123 -4.41 0.85 12.56
N GLY A 124 -5.41 1.73 12.46
CA GLY A 124 -6.83 1.37 12.28
C GLY A 124 -7.24 1.07 10.84
N PHE A 125 -6.31 0.65 9.98
CA PHE A 125 -6.56 0.37 8.55
C PHE A 125 -7.70 -0.62 8.34
N SER A 126 -8.44 -0.43 7.25
CA SER A 126 -9.39 -1.41 6.73
C SER A 126 -8.63 -2.65 6.23
N GLY A 127 -9.34 -3.74 5.96
CA GLY A 127 -8.74 -5.04 5.68
C GLY A 127 -7.83 -5.05 4.45
N GLU A 128 -8.16 -4.20 3.48
CA GLU A 128 -7.59 -4.09 2.15
C GLU A 128 -6.47 -3.06 2.02
N ASP A 129 -6.44 -2.01 2.85
CA ASP A 129 -5.66 -0.79 2.60
C ASP A 129 -4.17 -1.10 2.37
N LEU A 130 -3.50 -1.75 3.33
CA LEU A 130 -2.06 -2.04 3.25
C LEU A 130 -1.69 -3.01 2.14
N VAL A 131 -2.54 -3.99 1.89
CA VAL A 131 -2.31 -4.99 0.85
C VAL A 131 -2.45 -4.32 -0.52
N SER A 132 -3.40 -3.38 -0.65
CA SER A 132 -3.62 -2.58 -1.85
C SER A 132 -2.46 -1.63 -2.13
N ASP A 133 -1.95 -0.94 -1.09
CA ASP A 133 -0.77 -0.08 -1.20
C ASP A 133 0.47 -0.89 -1.63
N LEU A 134 0.71 -2.05 -0.97
CA LEU A 134 1.83 -2.93 -1.33
C LEU A 134 1.70 -3.46 -2.75
N PHE A 135 0.50 -3.84 -3.18
CA PHE A 135 0.26 -4.27 -4.55
C PHE A 135 0.48 -3.12 -5.54
N GLY A 136 0.02 -1.90 -5.21
CA GLY A 136 0.29 -0.68 -5.99
C GLY A 136 1.78 -0.39 -6.15
N PHE A 137 2.57 -0.60 -5.09
CA PHE A 137 4.02 -0.52 -5.15
C PHE A 137 4.61 -1.48 -6.18
N TYR A 138 4.24 -2.76 -6.11
CA TYR A 138 4.75 -3.77 -7.06
C TYR A 138 4.33 -3.50 -8.50
N ARG A 139 3.09 -3.04 -8.72
CA ARG A 139 2.64 -2.60 -10.05
C ARG A 139 3.42 -1.41 -10.60
N ALA A 140 3.82 -0.47 -9.74
CA ALA A 140 4.56 0.71 -10.15
C ALA A 140 6.03 0.39 -10.53
N ILE A 141 6.66 -0.57 -9.84
CA ILE A 141 8.03 -0.98 -10.15
C ILE A 141 8.10 -1.98 -11.31
N ILE A 142 7.10 -2.86 -11.42
CA ILE A 142 6.98 -3.86 -12.50
C ILE A 142 5.58 -3.67 -13.13
N PRO A 143 5.44 -2.79 -14.13
CA PRO A 143 4.19 -2.64 -14.85
C PRO A 143 3.81 -3.93 -15.57
N GLY A 144 2.55 -4.32 -15.48
CA GLY A 144 2.07 -5.56 -16.08
C GLY A 144 0.60 -5.81 -15.81
N ARG A 145 0.09 -6.88 -16.41
CA ARG A 145 -1.22 -7.45 -16.12
C ARG A 145 -1.05 -8.48 -15.01
N TYR A 146 -1.83 -8.35 -13.95
CA TYR A 146 -1.72 -9.19 -12.75
C TYR A 146 -2.95 -10.07 -12.55
N GLY A 147 -3.99 -9.91 -13.36
CA GLY A 147 -5.22 -10.70 -13.27
C GLY A 147 -4.97 -12.20 -13.23
N TYR A 148 -4.06 -12.72 -14.06
CA TYR A 148 -3.74 -14.16 -14.07
C TYR A 148 -3.08 -14.66 -12.78
N GLN A 149 -2.30 -13.81 -12.09
CA GLN A 149 -1.64 -14.17 -10.83
C GLN A 149 -2.59 -14.03 -9.65
N LEU A 150 -3.47 -13.04 -9.69
CA LEU A 150 -4.32 -12.68 -8.57
C LEU A 150 -5.68 -13.36 -8.58
N ARG A 151 -6.15 -13.82 -9.75
CA ARG A 151 -7.43 -14.51 -9.92
C ARG A 151 -8.59 -13.66 -9.37
N PRO A 152 -8.88 -12.50 -10.01
CA PRO A 152 -10.02 -11.69 -9.63
C PRO A 152 -11.31 -12.44 -9.94
N VAL A 153 -12.28 -12.39 -9.03
CA VAL A 153 -13.56 -13.11 -9.17
C VAL A 153 -14.62 -12.27 -9.86
N SER A 154 -15.70 -12.91 -10.33
CA SER A 154 -16.84 -12.19 -10.91
C SER A 154 -17.51 -11.26 -9.90
N TYR A 155 -18.26 -10.27 -10.40
CA TYR A 155 -19.02 -9.35 -9.55
C TYR A 155 -19.92 -10.09 -8.56
N ASP A 156 -20.69 -11.08 -9.02
CA ASP A 156 -21.62 -11.84 -8.17
C ASP A 156 -20.88 -12.58 -7.06
N SER A 157 -19.74 -13.20 -7.38
CA SER A 157 -18.90 -13.91 -6.41
C SER A 157 -18.31 -12.97 -5.35
N ALA A 158 -17.92 -11.76 -5.74
CA ALA A 158 -17.46 -10.72 -4.81
C ALA A 158 -18.61 -10.22 -3.91
N ILE A 159 -19.78 -9.97 -4.49
CA ILE A 159 -20.97 -9.51 -3.76
C ILE A 159 -21.43 -10.53 -2.74
N ARG A 160 -21.46 -11.83 -3.08
CA ARG A 160 -21.80 -12.89 -2.10
C ARG A 160 -20.90 -12.86 -0.88
N ARG A 161 -19.59 -12.71 -1.07
CA ARG A 161 -18.64 -12.56 0.05
C ARG A 161 -18.93 -11.31 0.87
N TRP A 162 -19.20 -10.18 0.21
CA TRP A 162 -19.55 -8.95 0.90
C TRP A 162 -20.81 -9.11 1.76
N ASP A 163 -21.86 -9.70 1.20
CA ASP A 163 -23.15 -9.83 1.88
C ASP A 163 -23.09 -10.85 3.03
N TYR A 164 -22.23 -11.87 2.92
CA TYR A 164 -22.03 -12.88 3.97
C TYR A 164 -21.10 -12.42 5.10
N TYR A 165 -19.91 -11.89 4.77
CA TYR A 165 -18.90 -11.51 5.77
C TYR A 165 -19.01 -10.04 6.23
N GLY A 166 -19.83 -9.24 5.57
CA GLY A 166 -19.99 -7.82 5.82
C GLY A 166 -18.90 -6.95 5.20
N ALA A 167 -18.98 -5.65 5.49
CA ALA A 167 -18.09 -4.65 4.92
C ALA A 167 -16.62 -4.86 5.33
N ILE A 168 -15.71 -4.77 4.36
CA ILE A 168 -14.27 -4.96 4.58
C ILE A 168 -13.68 -3.98 5.62
N GLY A 169 -14.26 -2.79 5.77
CA GLY A 169 -13.86 -1.81 6.79
C GLY A 169 -14.02 -2.30 8.24
N SER A 170 -14.88 -3.30 8.47
CA SER A 170 -15.08 -3.95 9.77
C SER A 170 -14.00 -4.99 10.08
N HIS A 171 -13.25 -5.44 9.07
CA HIS A 171 -12.17 -6.43 9.21
C HIS A 171 -10.83 -5.70 9.23
N LYS A 172 -10.24 -5.54 10.42
CA LYS A 172 -8.97 -4.79 10.55
C LYS A 172 -7.78 -5.63 10.14
N ASN A 173 -6.98 -5.12 9.21
CA ASN A 173 -5.72 -5.73 8.84
C ASN A 173 -4.54 -4.90 9.35
N ARG A 174 -3.85 -5.47 10.34
CA ARG A 174 -2.67 -4.87 10.96
C ARG A 174 -1.38 -5.36 10.31
N GLY A 175 -1.36 -5.55 9.00
CA GLY A 175 -0.13 -5.92 8.29
C GLY A 175 -0.36 -6.04 6.81
N PHE A 176 0.68 -6.47 6.11
CA PHE A 176 0.65 -6.64 4.65
C PHE A 176 0.17 -8.03 4.21
N ARG A 177 -0.20 -8.90 5.15
CA ARG A 177 -0.73 -10.22 4.81
C ARG A 177 -2.19 -10.09 4.38
N PRO A 178 -2.59 -10.60 3.21
CA PRO A 178 -3.96 -10.55 2.76
C PRO A 178 -4.91 -11.32 3.69
N ILE A 179 -6.15 -10.85 3.78
CA ILE A 179 -7.26 -11.56 4.41
C ILE A 179 -8.13 -12.13 3.30
N LEU A 180 -8.23 -13.45 3.24
CA LEU A 180 -9.08 -14.17 2.29
C LEU A 180 -10.42 -14.49 2.93
N PHE A 181 -11.46 -14.37 2.13
CA PHE A 181 -12.86 -14.60 2.46
C PHE A 181 -13.35 -15.77 1.58
N PRO A 182 -13.45 -17.00 2.13
CA PRO A 182 -13.90 -18.18 1.39
C PRO A 182 -15.26 -17.96 0.70
N ASP A 183 -15.53 -18.58 -0.45
CA ASP A 183 -16.85 -18.44 -1.09
C ASP A 183 -17.92 -19.04 -0.17
N PRO A 184 -18.98 -18.30 0.21
CA PRO A 184 -20.07 -18.84 1.01
C PRO A 184 -20.82 -19.99 0.34
N ASP A 185 -20.81 -20.05 -1.00
CA ASP A 185 -21.50 -21.10 -1.76
C ASP A 185 -20.66 -22.39 -1.91
N ASP A 186 -19.38 -22.36 -1.52
CA ASP A 186 -18.52 -23.53 -1.59
C ASP A 186 -18.71 -24.40 -0.33
N PRO A 187 -19.30 -25.61 -0.44
CA PRO A 187 -19.56 -26.46 0.72
C PRO A 187 -18.30 -27.13 1.28
N CYS A 188 -17.19 -27.11 0.53
CA CYS A 188 -15.96 -27.82 0.87
C CYS A 188 -15.00 -26.97 1.71
N VAL A 189 -15.34 -25.71 1.99
CA VAL A 189 -14.47 -24.78 2.72
C VAL A 189 -15.09 -24.35 4.04
N ARG A 190 -14.22 -24.09 5.02
CA ARG A 190 -14.64 -23.43 6.26
C ARG A 190 -14.86 -21.95 5.97
N HIS A 191 -16.09 -21.47 6.10
CA HIS A 191 -16.49 -20.07 5.85
C HIS A 191 -16.02 -19.11 6.96
N GLN A 192 -14.71 -19.07 7.21
CA GLN A 192 -14.07 -18.17 8.16
C GLN A 192 -12.96 -17.39 7.45
N PRO A 193 -12.94 -16.04 7.58
CA PRO A 193 -11.84 -15.26 7.03
C PRO A 193 -10.50 -15.66 7.64
N TYR A 194 -9.45 -15.75 6.82
CA TYR A 194 -8.13 -16.16 7.27
C TYR A 194 -7.03 -15.36 6.58
N ARG A 195 -5.86 -15.30 7.21
CA ARG A 195 -4.68 -14.62 6.64
C ARG A 195 -3.94 -15.56 5.70
N ALA A 196 -3.65 -15.10 4.49
CA ALA A 196 -2.84 -15.83 3.53
C ALA A 196 -1.41 -15.27 3.45
N THR A 197 -0.52 -16.05 2.83
CA THR A 197 0.85 -15.63 2.52
C THR A 197 0.86 -14.78 1.26
N LEU A 198 1.71 -13.75 1.23
CA LEU A 198 1.91 -12.96 0.02
C LEU A 198 2.50 -13.81 -1.11
N PRO A 199 2.10 -13.58 -2.37
CA PRO A 199 2.67 -14.26 -3.52
C PRO A 199 4.15 -13.88 -3.72
N HIS A 200 4.92 -14.74 -4.39
CA HIS A 200 6.36 -14.54 -4.58
C HIS A 200 6.71 -13.19 -5.22
N PHE A 201 5.93 -12.75 -6.21
CA PHE A 201 6.15 -11.47 -6.88
C PHE A 201 5.98 -10.25 -5.95
N MET A 202 5.35 -10.42 -4.78
CA MET A 202 5.22 -9.38 -3.75
C MET A 202 6.19 -9.57 -2.56
N THR A 203 7.14 -10.50 -2.67
CA THR A 203 8.09 -10.80 -1.58
C THR A 203 9.54 -10.90 -2.02
N TRP A 204 9.82 -10.93 -3.33
CA TRP A 204 11.19 -10.99 -3.85
C TRP A 204 12.04 -9.77 -3.47
N LEU A 205 11.43 -8.58 -3.41
CA LEU A 205 12.09 -7.35 -2.98
C LEU A 205 11.96 -7.21 -1.45
N ARG A 206 13.08 -7.00 -0.77
CA ARG A 206 13.11 -6.75 0.68
C ARG A 206 13.32 -5.26 0.97
N PRO A 207 12.59 -4.68 1.96
CA PRO A 207 12.81 -3.28 2.32
C PRO A 207 14.27 -3.05 2.72
N TRP A 208 14.75 -1.84 2.43
CA TRP A 208 16.07 -1.38 2.86
C TRP A 208 16.23 -1.51 4.38
N ASN A 209 17.33 -2.11 4.81
CA ASN A 209 17.58 -2.43 6.22
C ASN A 209 18.93 -1.95 6.77
N ASP A 210 19.74 -1.29 5.95
CA ASP A 210 21.03 -0.75 6.36
C ASP A 210 20.96 0.75 6.64
N PHE A 211 20.58 1.10 7.86
CA PHE A 211 20.55 2.50 8.33
C PHE A 211 21.86 2.92 9.01
N ALA A 212 22.83 2.00 9.15
CA ALA A 212 24.08 2.25 9.86
C ALA A 212 25.20 2.74 8.90
N SER A 213 25.17 2.36 7.62
CA SER A 213 26.22 2.74 6.66
C SER A 213 26.23 4.22 6.27
N GLY A 214 25.23 5.00 6.69
CA GLY A 214 25.05 6.39 6.24
C GLY A 214 24.55 6.52 4.79
N THR A 215 24.14 5.41 4.16
CA THR A 215 23.51 5.40 2.83
C THR A 215 22.15 6.09 2.85
N VAL A 216 21.36 5.82 3.90
CA VAL A 216 20.06 6.44 4.15
C VAL A 216 20.11 7.10 5.51
N LYS A 217 19.77 8.38 5.55
CA LYS A 217 19.55 9.12 6.79
C LYS A 217 18.09 9.54 6.86
N VAL A 218 17.40 9.08 7.89
CA VAL A 218 16.02 9.47 8.16
C VAL A 218 16.01 10.87 8.75
N VAL A 219 15.31 11.81 8.11
CA VAL A 219 15.10 13.17 8.63
C VAL A 219 13.82 13.25 9.46
N THR A 220 12.70 12.74 8.93
CA THR A 220 11.45 12.51 9.67
C THR A 220 10.71 11.29 9.10
N ASN A 221 10.00 10.56 9.95
CA ASN A 221 9.22 9.36 9.59
C ASN A 221 7.73 9.47 9.89
N ASP A 222 7.28 10.58 10.48
CA ASP A 222 5.96 10.74 11.07
C ASP A 222 5.37 12.14 10.85
N GLY A 223 5.97 12.88 9.93
CA GLY A 223 5.56 14.22 9.54
C GLY A 223 4.08 14.27 9.22
N THR A 224 3.42 15.31 9.72
CA THR A 224 1.98 15.52 9.53
C THR A 224 1.78 16.80 8.72
N SER A 225 1.20 16.68 7.53
CA SER A 225 0.86 17.84 6.70
C SER A 225 -0.64 18.10 6.76
N LEU A 226 -1.03 19.35 7.01
CA LEU A 226 -2.42 19.81 6.91
C LEU A 226 -2.62 20.45 5.54
N SER A 227 -3.56 19.91 4.73
CA SER A 227 -3.96 20.55 3.48
C SER A 227 -5.32 21.23 3.63
N PHE A 228 -5.36 22.53 3.31
CA PHE A 228 -6.58 23.33 3.25
C PHE A 228 -6.91 23.61 1.78
N MET A 229 -7.98 23.03 1.27
CA MET A 229 -8.48 23.37 -0.08
C MET A 229 -9.49 24.52 0.06
N GLY A 230 -9.00 25.76 -0.06
CA GLY A 230 -9.84 26.95 -0.11
C GLY A 230 -10.70 26.93 -1.37
N LYS A 231 -12.01 27.19 -1.24
CA LYS A 231 -12.88 27.45 -2.38
C LYS A 231 -12.38 28.72 -3.07
N LYS A 232 -11.99 28.64 -4.34
CA LYS A 232 -12.08 29.82 -5.22
C LYS A 232 -13.58 30.17 -5.31
N GLN A 233 -13.91 31.41 -4.95
CA GLN A 233 -15.23 32.00 -5.20
C GLN A 233 -15.46 32.16 -6.69
#